data_AF-A0A6P6P719-F1
#
_entry.id   AF-A0A6P6P719-F1
#
_cell.length_a   1.000
_cell.length_b   1.000
_cell.length_c   1.000
_cell.angle_alpha   90.00
_cell.angle_beta   90.00
_cell.angle_gamma   90.00
#
_symmetry.space_group_name_H-M   'P 1'
#
loop_
_entity.id
_entity.type
_entity.pdbx_description
1 polymer ?
#
loop_
_entity_poly.entity_id
_entity_poly.type
_entity_poly.pdbx_seq_one_letter_code
_entity_poly.pdbx_strand_id
1 'polypeptide(L)'
;MADPSPGELRGPCDQEEIQIGQRFAEHIPTEQGNLQPINKQRTFNVVAREILTQFQVWQRACYSRNIEWGPITAKIISALPQFYGREAEVIIRCTKMLHNRRDYLRRRVKTHITVLKSGETPCISKCTQCCDKYHCPYCETWVYKPRESGSVVNHVQNHLKLAVHEEDFTIVKCNLKCREYAHFHCCYCPATVLRRGQLKTHLTKCKQKFNAEEELEGTCSFEESPEHQ
;
A
#
# COMPACT_ATOMS: atom_id res chain seq x y z
N MET A 1 3.19 25.11 54.85
CA MET A 1 3.22 24.07 55.91
C MET A 1 2.21 23.00 55.51
N ALA A 2 2.66 21.75 55.46
CA ALA A 2 1.93 20.50 55.24
C ALA A 2 1.30 20.21 53.85
N ASP A 3 2.00 19.34 53.11
CA ASP A 3 1.46 18.19 52.35
C ASP A 3 1.66 16.94 53.25
N PRO A 4 1.26 15.66 52.96
CA PRO A 4 0.26 15.09 52.03
C PRO A 4 -0.59 13.90 52.63
N SER A 5 -1.60 13.43 51.85
CA SER A 5 -2.08 12.02 51.67
C SER A 5 -2.81 11.26 52.81
N PRO A 6 -3.38 10.05 52.57
CA PRO A 6 -4.29 9.58 51.50
C PRO A 6 -5.48 8.74 52.04
N GLY A 7 -6.54 8.54 51.24
CA GLY A 7 -7.64 7.60 51.55
C GLY A 7 -7.84 6.58 50.43
N GLU A 8 -7.36 5.37 50.66
CA GLU A 8 -7.52 4.17 49.84
C GLU A 8 -8.97 3.66 49.81
N LEU A 9 -9.40 3.12 48.66
CA LEU A 9 -10.22 1.91 48.61
C LEU A 9 -9.74 1.05 47.42
N ARG A 10 -9.04 -0.05 47.75
CA ARG A 10 -8.62 -1.15 46.87
C ARG A 10 -9.80 -2.04 46.44
N GLY A 11 -9.61 -2.74 45.31
CA GLY A 11 -10.48 -3.73 44.61
C GLY A 11 -10.61 -5.08 45.34
N PRO A 12 -10.39 -6.28 44.73
CA PRO A 12 -10.08 -6.68 43.33
C PRO A 12 -10.91 -7.95 42.89
N CYS A 13 -10.59 -8.58 41.73
CA CYS A 13 -10.69 -10.04 41.46
C CYS A 13 -10.43 -10.32 39.95
N ASP A 14 -9.59 -11.24 39.46
CA ASP A 14 -8.41 -11.94 39.97
C ASP A 14 -7.61 -12.45 38.76
N GLN A 15 -6.30 -12.52 38.95
CA GLN A 15 -5.30 -13.15 38.10
C GLN A 15 -4.94 -14.47 38.77
N GLU A 16 -5.09 -15.62 38.11
CA GLU A 16 -4.57 -16.89 38.62
C GLU A 16 -3.37 -17.35 37.76
N GLU A 17 -2.18 -17.09 38.28
CA GLU A 17 -1.03 -17.98 38.18
C GLU A 17 -1.12 -19.02 39.31
N ILE A 18 -0.86 -20.30 39.00
CA ILE A 18 -0.49 -21.28 40.03
C ILE A 18 0.70 -22.10 39.53
N GLN A 19 1.69 -22.21 40.41
CA GLN A 19 2.99 -22.84 40.24
C GLN A 19 3.04 -24.24 40.90
N ILE A 20 3.91 -25.10 40.35
CA ILE A 20 4.70 -26.19 40.98
C ILE A 20 4.01 -27.54 41.28
N GLY A 21 4.63 -28.60 40.73
CA GLY A 21 4.48 -30.00 41.16
C GLY A 21 5.55 -30.90 40.54
N GLN A 22 6.21 -31.70 41.37
CA GLN A 22 7.52 -32.34 41.16
C GLN A 22 7.42 -33.80 40.66
N ARG A 23 8.40 -34.22 39.83
CA ARG A 23 8.85 -35.58 39.44
C ARG A 23 7.95 -36.80 39.71
N PHE A 24 7.71 -37.60 38.66
CA PHE A 24 8.03 -39.04 38.65
C PHE A 24 8.54 -39.45 37.26
N ALA A 25 9.69 -40.10 37.23
CA ALA A 25 10.16 -40.87 36.09
C ALA A 25 9.45 -42.22 36.11
N GLU A 26 9.00 -42.73 34.96
CA GLU A 26 9.40 -44.04 34.45
C GLU A 26 8.66 -44.48 33.16
N HIS A 27 9.45 -45.09 32.28
CA HIS A 27 9.12 -46.05 31.22
C HIS A 27 8.42 -45.61 29.91
N ILE A 28 9.27 -45.55 28.87
CA ILE A 28 8.96 -45.73 27.43
C ILE A 28 8.48 -47.18 27.20
N PRO A 29 7.49 -47.39 26.29
CA PRO A 29 7.76 -48.27 25.16
C PRO A 29 7.60 -47.56 23.81
N THR A 30 8.62 -47.77 23.00
CA THR A 30 8.75 -47.49 21.58
C THR A 30 7.65 -48.18 20.79
N GLU A 31 6.84 -47.44 20.02
CA GLU A 31 6.13 -47.99 18.86
C GLU A 31 6.29 -47.00 17.70
N GLN A 32 6.87 -47.53 16.63
CA GLN A 32 7.24 -46.85 15.41
C GLN A 32 5.99 -46.48 14.60
N GLY A 33 5.88 -45.21 14.21
CA GLY A 33 4.93 -44.71 13.22
C GLY A 33 5.63 -43.78 12.23
N ASN A 34 6.68 -44.27 11.58
CA ASN A 34 7.42 -43.56 10.54
C ASN A 34 6.65 -43.58 9.22
N LEU A 35 5.72 -42.64 9.03
CA LEU A 35 5.22 -42.24 7.72
C LEU A 35 4.84 -40.75 7.83
N GLN A 36 5.65 -39.86 7.24
CA GLN A 36 5.35 -38.46 6.83
C GLN A 36 6.42 -37.38 7.20
N PRO A 37 7.68 -37.49 6.72
CA PRO A 37 8.45 -36.27 6.42
C PRO A 37 8.81 -36.11 4.93
N ILE A 38 8.98 -37.23 4.21
CA ILE A 38 9.61 -37.23 2.87
C ILE A 38 8.71 -36.59 1.80
N ASN A 39 7.39 -36.79 1.89
CA ASN A 39 6.46 -36.31 0.86
C ASN A 39 6.38 -34.77 0.87
N LYS A 40 6.24 -34.17 2.06
CA LYS A 40 6.20 -32.70 2.23
C LYS A 40 7.50 -32.02 1.77
N GLN A 41 8.66 -32.62 2.06
CA GLN A 41 9.98 -32.12 1.61
C GLN A 41 10.17 -32.20 0.08
N ARG A 42 9.60 -33.23 -0.57
CA ARG A 42 9.65 -33.40 -2.04
C ARG A 42 8.75 -32.42 -2.76
N THR A 43 7.49 -32.27 -2.33
CA THR A 43 6.56 -31.29 -2.92
C THR A 43 7.06 -29.86 -2.70
N PHE A 44 7.70 -29.60 -1.56
CA PHE A 44 8.30 -28.30 -1.22
C PHE A 44 9.47 -27.90 -2.13
N ASN A 45 10.39 -28.83 -2.41
CA ASN A 45 11.50 -28.58 -3.34
C ASN A 45 11.00 -28.22 -4.75
N VAL A 46 9.84 -28.75 -5.15
CA VAL A 46 9.19 -28.42 -6.43
C VAL A 46 8.61 -27.01 -6.39
N VAL A 47 7.91 -26.62 -5.32
CA VAL A 47 7.34 -25.26 -5.17
C VAL A 47 8.44 -24.19 -5.09
N ALA A 48 9.51 -24.44 -4.33
CA ALA A 48 10.66 -23.54 -4.23
C ALA A 48 11.38 -23.38 -5.57
N ARG A 49 11.59 -24.47 -6.31
CA ARG A 49 12.16 -24.42 -7.66
C ARG A 49 11.26 -23.67 -8.63
N GLU A 50 9.95 -23.87 -8.58
CA GLU A 50 9.00 -23.16 -9.43
C GLU A 50 9.01 -21.66 -9.17
N ILE A 51 9.05 -21.24 -7.90
CA ILE A 51 9.21 -19.83 -7.53
C ILE A 51 10.52 -19.27 -8.09
N LEU A 52 11.61 -20.05 -8.06
CA LEU A 52 12.92 -19.63 -8.56
C LEU A 52 12.97 -19.54 -10.10
N THR A 53 12.38 -20.47 -10.83
CA THR A 53 12.30 -20.43 -12.29
C THR A 53 11.43 -19.26 -12.76
N GLN A 54 10.30 -19.03 -12.10
CA GLN A 54 9.38 -17.97 -12.47
C GLN A 54 9.79 -16.58 -11.92
N PHE A 55 10.74 -16.52 -10.98
CA PHE A 55 11.14 -15.27 -10.33
C PHE A 55 11.54 -14.18 -11.33
N GLN A 56 12.33 -14.50 -12.36
CA GLN A 56 12.76 -13.50 -13.34
C GLN A 56 11.60 -13.00 -14.21
N VAL A 57 10.67 -13.90 -14.55
CA VAL A 57 9.44 -13.56 -15.29
C VAL A 57 8.59 -12.63 -14.45
N TRP A 58 8.33 -12.99 -13.19
CA TRP A 58 7.61 -12.17 -12.23
C TRP A 58 8.28 -10.83 -11.95
N GLN A 59 9.62 -10.77 -11.90
CA GLN A 59 10.36 -9.53 -11.72
C GLN A 59 10.16 -8.59 -12.91
N ARG A 60 10.19 -9.10 -14.15
CA ARG A 60 9.90 -8.31 -15.35
C ARG A 60 8.44 -7.91 -15.44
N ALA A 61 7.56 -8.78 -14.99
CA ALA A 61 6.11 -8.60 -15.03
C ALA A 61 5.52 -8.00 -13.74
N CYS A 62 6.35 -7.51 -12.82
CA CYS A 62 5.91 -7.12 -11.47
C CYS A 62 4.88 -5.98 -11.47
N TYR A 63 4.78 -5.24 -12.57
CA TYR A 63 3.81 -4.18 -12.79
C TYR A 63 2.64 -4.59 -13.72
N SER A 64 2.75 -5.72 -14.44
CA SER A 64 1.77 -6.18 -15.43
C SER A 64 0.40 -6.49 -14.83
N ARG A 65 -0.68 -6.01 -15.48
CA ARG A 65 -2.08 -6.25 -15.05
C ARG A 65 -2.61 -7.64 -15.33
N ASN A 66 -2.01 -8.36 -16.28
CA ASN A 66 -2.50 -9.64 -16.78
C ASN A 66 -2.09 -10.84 -15.89
N ILE A 67 -1.31 -10.57 -14.84
CA ILE A 67 -0.91 -11.59 -13.88
C ILE A 67 -1.80 -11.50 -12.65
N GLU A 68 -2.41 -12.63 -12.28
CA GLU A 68 -3.11 -12.77 -11.00
C GLU A 68 -2.10 -12.99 -9.87
N TRP A 69 -1.78 -11.93 -9.14
CA TRP A 69 -0.78 -11.99 -8.06
C TRP A 69 -1.31 -12.59 -6.75
N GLY A 70 -2.62 -12.76 -6.60
CA GLY A 70 -3.21 -13.37 -5.40
C GLY A 70 -2.66 -14.78 -5.15
N PRO A 71 -2.79 -15.71 -6.13
CA PRO A 71 -2.23 -17.06 -6.03
C PRO A 71 -0.70 -17.09 -5.83
N ILE A 72 0.04 -16.20 -6.51
CA ILE A 72 1.50 -16.10 -6.42
C ILE A 72 1.93 -15.63 -5.01
N THR A 73 1.26 -14.61 -4.49
CA THR A 73 1.51 -14.06 -3.15
C THR A 73 1.22 -15.09 -2.07
N ALA A 74 0.10 -15.82 -2.18
CA ALA A 74 -0.25 -16.89 -1.25
C ALA A 74 0.80 -18.01 -1.26
N LYS A 75 1.28 -18.43 -2.44
CA LYS A 75 2.37 -19.41 -2.59
C LYS A 75 3.65 -18.94 -1.89
N ILE A 76 4.07 -17.70 -2.12
CA ILE A 76 5.29 -17.13 -1.49
C ILE A 76 5.15 -17.06 0.04
N ILE A 77 4.01 -16.57 0.56
CA ILE A 77 3.75 -16.47 2.01
C ILE A 77 3.68 -17.84 2.67
N SER A 78 3.07 -18.83 2.02
CA SER A 78 2.96 -20.18 2.57
C SER A 78 4.31 -20.89 2.72
N ALA A 79 5.28 -20.54 1.87
CA ALA A 79 6.60 -21.16 1.86
C ALA A 79 7.60 -20.45 2.80
N LEU A 80 7.35 -19.18 3.16
CA LEU A 80 8.21 -18.27 3.96
C LEU A 80 8.85 -18.88 5.24
N PRO A 81 8.13 -19.65 6.08
CA PRO A 81 8.69 -20.19 7.33
C PRO A 81 9.74 -21.30 7.15
N GLN A 82 9.94 -21.80 5.94
CA GLN A 82 10.67 -23.07 5.71
C GLN A 82 11.97 -22.90 4.90
N PHE A 83 12.36 -21.67 4.60
CA PHE A 83 13.56 -21.40 3.80
C PHE A 83 14.77 -21.03 4.66
N TYR A 84 15.93 -21.60 4.30
CA TYR A 84 17.22 -21.32 4.94
C TYR A 84 18.26 -20.94 3.88
N GLY A 85 19.17 -20.01 4.19
CA GLY A 85 20.28 -19.65 3.30
C GLY A 85 19.87 -18.89 2.03
N ARG A 86 20.40 -19.27 0.85
CA ARG A 86 20.22 -18.56 -0.44
C ARG A 86 18.76 -18.45 -0.89
N GLU A 87 17.90 -19.37 -0.47
CA GLU A 87 16.50 -19.41 -0.86
C GLU A 87 15.69 -18.33 -0.10
N ALA A 88 16.12 -17.97 1.12
CA ALA A 88 15.53 -16.86 1.87
C ALA A 88 15.77 -15.51 1.16
N GLU A 89 16.91 -15.33 0.48
CA GLU A 89 17.21 -14.11 -0.28
C GLU A 89 16.23 -13.90 -1.43
N VAL A 90 15.86 -14.98 -2.13
CA VAL A 90 14.89 -14.94 -3.23
C VAL A 90 13.53 -14.49 -2.72
N ILE A 91 13.11 -14.95 -1.55
CA ILE A 91 11.82 -14.52 -0.97
C ILE A 91 11.86 -13.07 -0.52
N ILE A 92 12.98 -12.61 0.03
CA ILE A 92 13.15 -11.19 0.35
C ILE A 92 12.98 -10.36 -0.94
N ARG A 93 13.53 -10.81 -2.07
CA ARG A 93 13.34 -10.17 -3.37
C ARG A 93 11.89 -10.26 -3.86
N CYS A 94 11.25 -11.43 -3.79
CA CYS A 94 9.84 -11.61 -4.13
C CYS A 94 8.92 -10.73 -3.28
N THR A 95 9.19 -10.65 -1.98
CA THR A 95 8.43 -9.83 -1.03
C THR A 95 8.61 -8.35 -1.33
N LYS A 96 9.83 -7.89 -1.60
CA LYS A 96 10.08 -6.51 -2.05
C LYS A 96 9.37 -6.19 -3.37
N MET A 97 9.38 -7.13 -4.31
CA MET A 97 8.67 -7.01 -5.59
C MET A 97 7.15 -6.90 -5.39
N LEU A 98 6.55 -7.73 -4.52
CA LEU A 98 5.14 -7.66 -4.16
C LEU A 98 4.79 -6.34 -3.45
N HIS A 99 5.68 -5.84 -2.58
CA HIS A 99 5.52 -4.53 -1.94
C HIS A 99 5.58 -3.40 -2.97
N ASN A 100 6.56 -3.43 -3.88
CA ASN A 100 6.67 -2.46 -4.97
C ASN A 100 5.44 -2.49 -5.87
N ARG A 101 4.90 -3.67 -6.18
CA ARG A 101 3.66 -3.84 -6.92
C ARG A 101 2.45 -3.29 -6.16
N ARG A 102 2.31 -3.62 -4.88
CA ARG A 102 1.23 -3.09 -4.03
C ARG A 102 1.29 -1.57 -3.96
N ASP A 103 2.49 -1.00 -3.84
CA ASP A 103 2.70 0.44 -3.88
C ASP A 103 2.42 1.03 -5.26
N TYR A 104 2.76 0.33 -6.35
CA TYR A 104 2.42 0.69 -7.72
C TYR A 104 0.90 0.71 -7.94
N LEU A 105 0.20 -0.34 -7.55
CA LEU A 105 -1.26 -0.42 -7.60
C LEU A 105 -1.90 0.63 -6.69
N ARG A 106 -1.35 0.87 -5.49
CA ARG A 106 -1.81 1.95 -4.60
C ARG A 106 -1.68 3.32 -5.26
N ARG A 107 -0.57 3.59 -5.96
CA ARG A 107 -0.39 4.83 -6.74
C ARG A 107 -1.39 4.94 -7.90
N ARG A 108 -1.75 3.81 -8.53
CA ARG A 108 -2.70 3.78 -9.66
C ARG A 108 -4.19 3.82 -9.25
N VAL A 109 -4.57 3.35 -8.06
CA VAL A 109 -5.99 3.13 -7.68
C VAL A 109 -6.63 4.35 -6.99
N LYS A 110 -5.86 5.31 -6.47
CA LYS A 110 -6.39 6.61 -6.02
C LYS A 110 -5.43 7.74 -6.38
N THR A 111 -5.72 8.45 -7.46
CA THR A 111 -5.20 9.80 -7.61
C THR A 111 -5.72 10.64 -6.45
N HIS A 112 -4.87 11.47 -5.85
CA HIS A 112 -5.26 12.33 -4.74
C HIS A 112 -6.44 13.23 -5.19
N ILE A 113 -7.32 13.67 -4.28
CA ILE A 113 -8.55 14.40 -4.66
C ILE A 113 -8.30 15.72 -5.40
N THR A 114 -7.05 16.22 -5.34
CA THR A 114 -6.58 17.41 -6.05
C THR A 114 -6.05 17.10 -7.45
N VAL A 115 -6.08 15.85 -7.89
CA VAL A 115 -5.67 15.39 -9.22
C VAL A 115 -6.95 14.89 -9.91
N LEU A 116 -7.54 15.79 -10.69
CA LEU A 116 -8.80 15.57 -11.39
C LEU A 116 -8.53 15.08 -12.81
N LYS A 117 -9.42 14.27 -13.37
CA LYS A 117 -9.41 14.02 -14.82
C LYS A 117 -9.92 15.25 -15.58
N SER A 118 -9.49 15.42 -16.82
CA SER A 118 -9.96 16.49 -17.69
C SER A 118 -11.48 16.44 -17.83
N GLY A 119 -12.15 17.55 -17.49
CA GLY A 119 -13.61 17.67 -17.47
C GLY A 119 -14.28 17.26 -16.14
N GLU A 120 -13.55 16.67 -15.20
CA GLU A 120 -14.06 16.38 -13.86
C GLU A 120 -14.20 17.68 -13.06
N THR A 121 -15.33 17.82 -12.36
CA THR A 121 -15.59 18.98 -11.51
C THR A 121 -15.70 18.54 -10.04
N PRO A 122 -15.13 19.31 -9.11
CA PRO A 122 -15.26 18.98 -7.69
C PRO A 122 -16.71 19.09 -7.24
N CYS A 123 -17.18 18.07 -6.52
CA CYS A 123 -18.44 18.14 -5.82
C CYS A 123 -18.29 19.03 -4.58
N ILE A 124 -19.05 20.13 -4.52
CA ILE A 124 -19.14 21.01 -3.35
C ILE A 124 -20.53 20.83 -2.74
N SER A 125 -20.61 20.10 -1.63
CA SER A 125 -21.85 19.86 -0.90
C SER A 125 -21.85 20.57 0.46
N LYS A 126 -23.05 20.83 0.99
CA LYS A 126 -23.23 21.39 2.32
C LYS A 126 -22.74 20.36 3.35
N CYS A 127 -21.93 20.79 4.32
CA CYS A 127 -21.48 19.89 5.36
C CYS A 127 -22.66 19.43 6.22
N THR A 128 -22.59 18.19 6.66
CA THR A 128 -23.51 17.59 7.64
C THR A 128 -22.79 17.01 8.85
N GLN A 129 -21.45 17.03 8.84
CA GLN A 129 -20.63 16.32 9.83
C GLN A 129 -20.01 17.23 10.89
N CYS A 130 -19.60 18.44 10.53
CA CYS A 130 -18.96 19.36 11.48
C CYS A 130 -19.65 20.72 11.60
N CYS A 131 -20.40 21.14 10.58
CA CYS A 131 -21.19 22.36 10.58
C CYS A 131 -22.25 22.28 9.47
N ASP A 132 -23.01 23.35 9.28
CA ASP A 132 -24.02 23.54 8.24
C ASP A 132 -23.52 24.45 7.09
N LYS A 133 -22.21 24.58 6.89
CA LYS A 133 -21.61 25.42 5.83
C LYS A 133 -20.90 24.58 4.77
N TYR A 134 -20.43 25.24 3.71
CA TYR A 134 -19.69 24.60 2.63
C TYR A 134 -18.18 24.65 2.91
N HIS A 135 -17.48 23.55 2.61
CA HIS A 135 -16.03 23.44 2.76
C HIS A 135 -15.35 23.45 1.40
N CYS A 136 -14.15 24.03 1.34
CA CYS A 136 -13.28 23.80 0.19
C CYS A 136 -12.75 22.37 0.27
N PRO A 137 -12.86 21.56 -0.80
CA PRO A 137 -12.29 20.22 -0.81
C PRO A 137 -10.76 20.21 -0.74
N TYR A 138 -10.08 21.31 -1.09
CA TYR A 138 -8.62 21.33 -1.26
C TYR A 138 -7.86 22.02 -0.13
N CYS A 139 -8.58 22.53 0.87
CA CYS A 139 -8.02 23.33 1.95
C CYS A 139 -8.51 22.84 3.30
N GLU A 140 -7.60 22.81 4.27
CA GLU A 140 -8.00 22.66 5.67
C GLU A 140 -8.81 23.86 6.15
N THR A 141 -9.63 23.63 7.17
CA THR A 141 -10.50 24.67 7.75
C THR A 141 -9.73 25.85 8.36
N TRP A 142 -8.46 25.66 8.75
CA TRP A 142 -7.59 26.75 9.18
C TRP A 142 -6.99 27.55 8.02
N VAL A 143 -6.88 26.97 6.82
CA VAL A 143 -6.43 27.68 5.61
C VAL A 143 -7.60 28.45 4.99
N TYR A 144 -8.76 27.81 4.90
CA TYR A 144 -9.98 28.42 4.40
C TYR A 144 -11.19 27.97 5.21
N LYS A 145 -11.76 28.90 5.97
CA LYS A 145 -12.91 28.62 6.85
C LYS A 145 -14.16 28.31 6.03
N PRO A 146 -15.08 27.45 6.54
CA PRO A 146 -16.36 27.16 5.88
C PRO A 146 -17.22 28.41 5.68
N ARG A 147 -17.87 28.52 4.52
CA ARG A 147 -18.66 29.69 4.09
C ARG A 147 -19.92 29.29 3.31
N GLU A 148 -20.69 30.30 2.89
CA GLU A 148 -21.81 30.14 1.96
C GLU A 148 -21.34 29.63 0.58
N SER A 149 -22.24 28.92 -0.12
CA SER A 149 -21.95 28.20 -1.37
C SER A 149 -21.22 29.06 -2.41
N GLY A 150 -21.73 30.25 -2.73
CA GLY A 150 -21.13 31.13 -3.75
C GLY A 150 -19.70 31.55 -3.42
N SER A 151 -19.38 31.76 -2.14
CA SER A 151 -18.01 32.09 -1.71
C SER A 151 -17.06 30.91 -1.91
N VAL A 152 -17.49 29.71 -1.55
CA VAL A 152 -16.68 28.49 -1.69
C VAL A 152 -16.49 28.12 -3.16
N VAL A 153 -17.53 28.23 -3.98
CA VAL A 153 -17.46 27.99 -5.43
C VAL A 153 -16.44 28.92 -6.08
N ASN A 154 -16.51 30.24 -5.81
CA ASN A 154 -15.54 31.19 -6.36
C ASN A 154 -14.10 30.90 -5.89
N HIS A 155 -13.93 30.51 -4.62
CA HIS A 155 -12.64 30.11 -4.09
C HIS A 155 -12.09 28.85 -4.80
N VAL A 156 -12.91 27.82 -4.98
CA VAL A 156 -12.54 26.59 -5.69
C VAL A 156 -12.25 26.88 -7.17
N GLN A 157 -12.99 27.77 -7.81
CA GLN A 157 -12.69 28.20 -9.17
C GLN A 157 -11.30 28.86 -9.27
N ASN A 158 -10.87 29.61 -8.26
CA ASN A 158 -9.52 30.16 -8.23
C ASN A 158 -8.45 29.06 -8.12
N HIS A 159 -8.70 27.99 -7.36
CA HIS A 159 -7.85 26.80 -7.37
C HIS A 159 -7.72 26.19 -8.76
N LEU A 160 -8.84 26.03 -9.48
CA LEU A 160 -8.87 25.48 -10.83
C LEU A 160 -8.16 26.37 -11.85
N LYS A 161 -8.37 27.70 -11.79
CA LYS A 161 -7.65 28.67 -12.65
C LYS A 161 -6.14 28.61 -12.49
N LEU A 162 -5.67 28.35 -11.26
CA LEU A 162 -4.25 28.27 -10.94
C LEU A 162 -3.67 26.85 -11.06
N ALA A 163 -4.48 25.86 -11.42
CA ALA A 163 -4.07 24.47 -11.54
C ALA A 163 -3.02 24.27 -12.64
N VAL A 164 -2.24 23.19 -12.49
CA VAL A 164 -1.33 22.71 -13.53
C VAL A 164 -2.08 21.68 -14.36
N HIS A 165 -2.07 21.87 -15.67
CA HIS A 165 -2.72 20.96 -16.62
C HIS A 165 -1.64 20.09 -17.25
N GLU A 166 -1.87 18.78 -17.27
CA GLU A 166 -0.99 17.76 -17.84
C GLU A 166 -1.87 16.75 -18.58
N GLU A 167 -1.94 16.86 -19.92
CA GLU A 167 -2.78 16.01 -20.78
C GLU A 167 -4.22 15.87 -20.28
N ASP A 168 -4.55 14.70 -19.72
CA ASP A 168 -5.86 14.34 -19.22
C ASP A 168 -6.07 14.67 -17.74
N PHE A 169 -5.16 15.44 -17.13
CA PHE A 169 -5.20 15.76 -15.70
C PHE A 169 -5.17 17.26 -15.41
N THR A 170 -6.02 17.67 -14.48
CA THR A 170 -5.98 18.98 -13.82
C THR A 170 -5.49 18.81 -12.38
N ILE A 171 -4.26 19.27 -12.13
CA ILE A 171 -3.57 19.14 -10.84
C ILE A 171 -3.70 20.44 -10.06
N VAL A 172 -4.57 20.40 -9.07
CA VAL A 172 -4.89 21.49 -8.15
C VAL A 172 -3.88 21.57 -7.01
N LYS A 173 -3.55 22.80 -6.58
CA LYS A 173 -2.72 23.02 -5.40
C LYS A 173 -3.46 22.59 -4.14
N CYS A 174 -2.85 21.68 -3.39
CA CYS A 174 -3.34 21.12 -2.15
C CYS A 174 -2.89 21.94 -0.93
N ASN A 175 -3.82 22.21 -0.02
CA ASN A 175 -3.59 22.75 1.31
C ASN A 175 -4.25 21.86 2.38
N LEU A 176 -4.30 20.55 2.14
CA LEU A 176 -4.76 19.52 3.09
C LEU A 176 -3.61 19.03 3.99
N LYS A 177 -3.92 18.20 4.99
CA LYS A 177 -2.93 17.65 5.96
C LYS A 177 -1.90 16.69 5.38
N CYS A 178 -1.91 16.42 4.08
CA CYS A 178 -0.90 15.56 3.44
C CYS A 178 0.51 16.16 3.50
N ARG A 179 0.65 17.47 3.74
CA ARG A 179 1.93 18.13 4.04
C ARG A 179 1.70 19.46 4.76
N GLU A 180 2.68 19.92 5.54
CA GLU A 180 2.63 21.21 6.24
C GLU A 180 2.48 22.40 5.28
N TYR A 181 3.22 22.40 4.17
CA TYR A 181 3.18 23.46 3.16
C TYR A 181 2.29 23.11 1.97
N ALA A 182 1.68 24.13 1.38
CA ALA A 182 0.90 24.02 0.16
C ALA A 182 1.71 23.40 -0.99
N HIS A 183 1.16 22.39 -1.66
CA HIS A 183 1.91 21.55 -2.59
C HIS A 183 1.01 20.99 -3.71
N PHE A 184 1.62 20.25 -4.63
CA PHE A 184 0.96 19.56 -5.72
C PHE A 184 1.26 18.06 -5.63
N HIS A 185 0.30 17.23 -6.01
CA HIS A 185 0.48 15.79 -6.14
C HIS A 185 0.78 15.43 -7.60
N CYS A 186 1.73 14.52 -7.83
CA CYS A 186 1.93 13.95 -9.15
C CYS A 186 0.77 13.00 -9.51
N CYS A 187 0.34 12.97 -10.77
CA CYS A 187 -0.64 12.01 -11.27
C CYS A 187 -0.03 10.64 -11.61
N TYR A 188 1.30 10.55 -11.78
CA TYR A 188 1.99 9.32 -12.17
C TYR A 188 2.72 8.62 -11.01
N CYS A 189 2.92 9.30 -9.88
CA CYS A 189 3.64 8.73 -8.73
C CYS A 189 3.19 9.37 -7.40
N PRO A 190 3.64 8.86 -6.23
CA PRO A 190 3.16 9.33 -4.93
C PRO A 190 3.87 10.62 -4.46
N ALA A 191 4.74 11.21 -5.29
CA ALA A 191 5.50 12.39 -4.90
C ALA A 191 4.62 13.64 -4.76
N THR A 192 5.01 14.50 -3.80
CA THR A 192 4.45 15.85 -3.66
C THR A 192 5.52 16.90 -3.98
N VAL A 193 5.13 17.96 -4.68
CA VAL A 193 6.02 19.03 -5.16
C VAL A 193 5.49 20.39 -4.72
N LEU A 194 6.32 21.22 -4.11
CA LEU A 194 5.87 22.50 -3.53
C LEU A 194 5.63 23.58 -4.59
N ARG A 195 6.49 23.63 -5.61
CA ARG A 195 6.54 24.73 -6.59
C ARG A 195 6.01 24.28 -7.95
N ARG A 196 5.26 25.17 -8.60
CA ARG A 196 4.66 24.93 -9.93
C ARG A 196 5.69 24.56 -11.00
N GLY A 197 6.80 25.30 -11.08
CA GLY A 197 7.86 25.02 -12.07
C GLY A 197 8.51 23.65 -11.86
N GLN A 198 8.78 23.29 -10.61
CA GLN A 198 9.33 21.98 -10.25
C GLN A 198 8.34 20.84 -10.56
N LEU A 199 7.04 21.08 -10.38
CA LEU A 199 6.03 20.08 -10.73
C LEU A 199 6.04 19.81 -12.23
N LYS A 200 6.06 20.84 -13.08
CA LYS A 200 6.13 20.64 -14.54
C LYS A 200 7.35 19.81 -14.94
N THR A 201 8.54 20.15 -14.44
CA THR A 201 9.76 19.37 -14.70
C THR A 201 9.65 17.94 -14.17
N HIS A 202 9.02 17.74 -13.01
CA HIS A 202 8.77 16.42 -12.46
C HIS A 202 7.84 15.61 -13.34
N LEU A 203 6.71 16.18 -13.79
CA LEU A 203 5.71 15.52 -14.63
C LEU A 203 6.32 15.00 -15.92
N THR A 204 7.09 15.83 -16.63
CA THR A 204 7.78 15.39 -17.87
C THR A 204 8.65 14.16 -17.65
N LYS A 205 9.48 14.17 -16.61
CA LYS A 205 10.38 13.04 -16.29
C LYS A 205 9.60 11.83 -15.77
N CYS A 206 8.56 12.07 -14.97
CA CYS A 206 7.77 11.02 -14.35
C CYS A 206 6.92 10.28 -15.37
N LYS A 207 6.36 11.01 -16.34
CA LYS A 207 5.60 10.46 -17.46
C LYS A 207 6.46 9.56 -18.35
N GLN A 208 7.66 10.01 -18.71
CA GLN A 208 8.60 9.20 -19.51
C GLN A 208 8.89 7.85 -18.83
N LYS A 209 9.11 7.87 -17.51
CA LYS A 209 9.30 6.64 -16.72
C LYS A 209 8.03 5.79 -16.69
N PHE A 210 6.88 6.41 -16.48
CA PHE A 210 5.59 5.71 -16.45
C PHE A 210 5.28 5.00 -17.78
N ASN A 211 5.51 5.67 -18.91
CA ASN A 211 5.28 5.09 -20.23
C ASN A 211 6.29 3.97 -20.54
N ALA A 212 7.57 4.14 -20.19
CA ALA A 212 8.58 3.09 -20.38
C ALA A 212 8.28 1.83 -19.55
N GLU A 213 7.71 2.01 -18.34
CA GLU A 213 7.23 0.91 -17.52
C GLU A 213 6.00 0.21 -18.16
N GLU A 214 5.10 0.96 -18.81
CA GLU A 214 3.92 0.42 -19.51
C GLU A 214 4.27 -0.35 -20.80
N GLU A 215 5.24 0.12 -21.59
CA GLU A 215 5.72 -0.60 -22.79
C GLU A 215 6.43 -1.92 -22.44
N LEU A 216 7.15 -1.96 -21.31
CA LEU A 216 7.75 -3.19 -20.78
C LEU A 216 6.69 -4.20 -20.30
N GLU A 217 5.52 -3.72 -19.84
CA GLU A 217 4.39 -4.59 -19.47
C GLU A 217 3.72 -5.24 -20.70
N GLY A 218 3.57 -4.51 -21.81
CA GLY A 218 2.91 -5.01 -23.02
C GLY A 218 3.66 -6.15 -23.72
N THR A 219 4.99 -6.15 -23.62
CA THR A 219 5.87 -7.17 -24.20
C THR A 219 6.00 -8.43 -23.34
N CYS A 220 5.50 -8.43 -22.10
CA CYS A 220 5.45 -9.59 -21.22
C CYS A 220 4.12 -10.37 -21.33
N SER A 221 3.42 -10.23 -22.46
CA SER A 221 2.24 -11.03 -22.77
C SER A 221 2.71 -12.45 -23.13
N PHE A 222 2.30 -13.39 -22.28
CA PHE A 222 2.49 -14.83 -22.35
C PHE A 222 2.39 -15.37 -23.79
N GLU A 223 3.52 -15.84 -24.36
CA GLU A 223 3.44 -16.82 -25.44
C GLU A 223 2.92 -18.11 -24.79
N GLU A 224 1.65 -18.42 -25.00
CA GLU A 224 1.11 -19.76 -24.77
C GLU A 224 2.01 -20.74 -25.53
N SER A 225 2.80 -21.51 -24.79
CA SER A 225 3.45 -22.67 -25.37
C SER A 225 2.35 -23.60 -25.88
N PRO A 226 2.38 -24.01 -27.16
CA PRO A 226 1.44 -24.98 -27.67
C PRO A 226 1.79 -26.31 -27.02
N GLU A 227 0.94 -26.74 -26.08
CA GLU A 227 1.01 -28.06 -25.48
C GLU A 227 0.85 -29.10 -26.60
N HIS A 228 1.98 -29.70 -26.99
CA HIS A 228 2.00 -31.00 -27.67
C HIS A 228 1.78 -32.06 -26.58
N GLN A 229 0.61 -32.70 -26.58
CA GLN A 229 0.41 -34.06 -27.13
C GLN A 229 -0.89 -34.68 -26.61
#